data_AF-A0A965ISK6-F1
#
_entry.id   AF-A0A965ISK6-F1
#
_cell.length_a   1.000
_cell.length_b   1.000
_cell.length_c   1.000
_cell.angle_alpha   90.00
_cell.angle_beta   90.00
_cell.angle_gamma   90.00
#
_symmetry.space_group_name_H-M   'P 1'
#
loop_
_entity.id
_entity.type
_entity.pdbx_description
1 polymer ?
#
loop_
_entity_poly.entity_id
_entity_poly.type
_entity_poly.pdbx_seq_one_letter_code
_entity_poly.pdbx_strand_id
1 'polypeptide(L)'
;MIKIDLSVREALSMVSNGCDLGMYEKIVTALEVALGVNQRRIVTITGGMSTDNRIPCIKAIRLHTGWGLKESKEWTDSLVGGWKYDKWVPAPANTKQSITLKNPEAAENLLRELTTLGCEGFLS
;
A
#
# COMPACT_ATOMS: atom_id res chain seq x y z
N MET A 1 2.80 17.25 18.81
CA MET A 1 3.59 16.00 18.80
C MET A 1 5.04 16.41 19.00
N ILE A 2 5.69 16.01 20.09
CA ILE A 2 7.08 16.39 20.37
C ILE A 2 8.00 15.48 19.56
N LYS A 3 8.93 16.06 18.80
CA LYS A 3 9.96 15.34 18.07
C LYS A 3 11.14 15.16 19.03
N ILE A 4 11.43 13.92 19.40
CA ILE A 4 12.59 13.59 20.24
C ILE A 4 13.60 12.94 19.30
N ASP A 5 14.72 13.62 19.05
CA ASP A 5 15.83 13.05 18.30
C ASP A 5 16.71 12.26 19.28
N LEU A 6 16.85 10.95 19.02
CA LEU A 6 17.66 10.01 19.78
C LEU A 6 18.77 9.48 18.86
N SER A 7 19.98 9.35 19.38
CA SER A 7 21.03 8.60 18.73
C SER A 7 20.73 7.10 18.75
N VAL A 8 21.31 6.34 17.82
CA VAL A 8 21.19 4.87 17.78
C VAL A 8 21.63 4.23 19.11
N ARG A 9 22.64 4.82 19.77
CA ARG A 9 23.16 4.37 21.06
C ARG A 9 22.14 4.53 22.19
N GLU A 10 21.44 5.66 22.23
CA GLU A 10 20.41 5.92 23.23
C GLU A 10 19.19 5.03 23.00
N ALA A 11 18.76 4.87 21.74
CA ALA A 11 17.67 3.96 21.39
C ALA A 11 17.95 2.51 21.82
N LEU A 12 19.17 2.01 21.58
CA LEU A 12 19.57 0.66 22.02
C LEU A 12 19.64 0.53 23.55
N SER A 13 20.18 1.55 24.23
CA SER A 13 20.22 1.59 25.70
C SER A 13 18.82 1.56 26.31
N MET A 14 17.86 2.27 25.71
CA MET A 14 16.46 2.24 26.14
C MET A 14 15.85 0.84 25.99
N VAL A 15 16.11 0.17 24.87
CA VAL A 15 15.65 -1.19 24.61
C VAL A 15 16.26 -2.18 25.62
N SER A 16 17.57 -2.10 25.88
CA SER A 16 18.26 -3.03 26.78
C SER A 16 17.88 -2.85 28.25
N ASN A 17 17.49 -1.65 28.67
CA ASN A 17 17.12 -1.33 30.05
C ASN A 17 15.61 -1.48 30.33
N GLY A 18 14.84 -2.00 29.37
CA GLY A 18 13.39 -2.18 29.49
C GLY A 18 12.62 -0.92 29.11
N CYS A 19 12.30 -0.79 27.82
CA CYS A 19 11.36 0.21 27.33
C CYS A 19 9.94 -0.37 27.17
N ASP A 20 8.94 0.50 27.13
CA ASP A 20 7.58 0.13 26.76
C ASP A 20 7.53 -0.56 25.38
N LEU A 21 6.63 -1.54 25.22
CA LEU A 21 6.47 -2.31 23.98
C LEU A 21 6.20 -1.40 22.77
N GLY A 22 5.41 -0.35 22.94
CA GLY A 22 5.12 0.60 21.86
C GLY A 22 6.33 1.44 21.44
N MET A 23 7.28 1.69 22.36
CA MET A 23 8.56 2.33 22.02
C MET A 23 9.52 1.35 21.35
N TYR A 24 9.60 0.12 21.85
CA TYR A 24 10.40 -0.95 21.25
C TYR A 24 10.05 -1.13 19.77
N GLU A 25 8.77 -1.32 19.45
CA GLU A 25 8.28 -1.52 18.08
C GLU A 25 8.61 -0.33 17.16
N LYS A 26 8.51 0.90 17.68
CA LYS A 26 8.86 2.11 16.90
C LYS A 26 10.36 2.18 16.61
N ILE A 27 11.21 1.85 17.58
CA ILE A 27 12.66 1.83 17.41
C ILE A 27 13.06 0.76 16.40
N VAL A 28 12.52 -0.45 16.54
CA VAL A 28 12.77 -1.55 15.60
C VAL A 28 12.30 -1.17 14.19
N THR A 29 11.07 -0.68 14.04
CA THR A 29 10.55 -0.25 12.74
C THR A 29 11.42 0.83 12.10
N ALA A 30 11.87 1.83 12.87
CA ALA A 30 12.74 2.90 12.36
C ALA A 30 14.09 2.35 11.88
N LEU A 31 14.68 1.39 12.62
CA LEU A 31 15.91 0.71 12.22
C LEU A 31 15.71 -0.16 10.98
N GLU A 32 14.63 -0.95 10.90
CA GLU A 32 14.33 -1.77 9.73
C GLU A 32 14.13 -0.92 8.47
N VAL A 33 13.48 0.24 8.59
CA VAL A 33 13.33 1.18 7.47
C VAL A 33 14.69 1.76 7.06
N ALA A 34 15.50 2.21 8.01
CA ALA A 34 16.82 2.81 7.74
C ALA A 34 17.82 1.79 7.14
N LEU A 35 17.75 0.53 7.58
CA LEU A 35 18.56 -0.58 7.08
C LEU A 35 17.99 -1.20 5.79
N GLY A 36 16.83 -0.74 5.32
CA GLY A 36 16.20 -1.25 4.11
C GLY A 36 15.59 -2.65 4.23
N VAL A 37 15.38 -3.14 5.46
CA VAL A 37 14.74 -4.43 5.75
C VAL A 37 13.22 -4.33 5.60
N ASN A 38 12.64 -3.19 5.99
CA ASN A 38 11.20 -2.95 5.93
C ASN A 38 10.89 -1.72 5.05
N GLN A 39 11.10 -1.89 3.74
CA GLN A 39 10.83 -0.84 2.75
C GLN A 39 9.41 -0.92 2.18
N ARG A 40 8.45 -1.36 2.99
CA ARG A 40 7.07 -1.46 2.53
C ARG A 40 6.58 -0.09 2.07
N ARG A 41 5.89 -0.07 0.93
CA ARG A 41 5.31 1.14 0.34
C ARG A 41 3.83 0.93 0.10
N ILE A 42 3.06 1.97 0.34
CA ILE A 42 1.63 1.95 0.11
C ILE A 42 1.35 2.70 -1.20
N VAL A 43 0.74 2.00 -2.16
CA VAL A 43 0.17 2.63 -3.35
C VAL A 43 -1.28 2.94 -3.04
N THR A 44 -1.70 4.19 -3.23
CA THR A 44 -3.09 4.60 -3.06
C THR A 44 -3.63 5.08 -4.40
N ILE A 45 -4.72 4.45 -4.87
CA ILE A 45 -5.44 4.87 -6.07
C ILE A 45 -6.65 5.68 -5.66
N THR A 46 -6.81 6.84 -6.29
CA THR A 46 -7.85 7.84 -5.98
C THR A 46 -8.89 7.99 -7.08
N GLY A 47 -8.62 7.49 -8.29
CA GLY A 47 -9.51 7.66 -9.43
C GLY A 47 -8.99 7.00 -10.71
N GLY A 48 -9.71 7.22 -11.82
CA GLY A 48 -9.30 6.82 -13.17
C GLY A 48 -9.47 5.34 -13.53
N MET A 49 -9.78 4.47 -12.56
CA MET A 49 -10.12 3.07 -12.85
C MET A 49 -11.59 2.96 -13.29
N SER A 50 -11.83 2.37 -14.46
CA SER A 50 -13.15 2.14 -15.06
C SER A 50 -13.29 0.67 -15.48
N THR A 51 -14.45 0.28 -16.00
CA THR A 51 -14.66 -1.09 -16.53
C THR A 51 -13.73 -1.42 -17.71
N ASP A 52 -13.29 -0.42 -18.46
CA ASP A 52 -12.53 -0.61 -19.69
C ASP A 52 -11.05 -0.92 -19.42
N ASN A 53 -10.44 -0.23 -18.44
CA ASN A 53 -9.06 -0.46 -18.03
C ASN A 53 -8.93 -1.43 -16.85
N ARG A 54 -10.04 -1.98 -16.34
CA ARG A 54 -10.04 -2.86 -15.16
C ARG A 54 -9.23 -4.13 -15.35
N ILE A 55 -9.40 -4.82 -16.47
CA ILE A 55 -8.70 -6.10 -16.73
C ILE A 55 -7.18 -5.92 -16.73
N PRO A 56 -6.60 -4.94 -17.46
CA PRO A 56 -5.16 -4.72 -17.38
C PRO A 56 -4.71 -4.24 -15.99
N CYS A 57 -5.51 -3.46 -15.25
CA CYS A 57 -5.20 -3.10 -13.86
C CYS A 57 -5.12 -4.33 -12.94
N ILE A 58 -6.05 -5.29 -13.08
CA ILE A 58 -6.00 -6.56 -12.33
C ILE A 58 -4.71 -7.33 -12.65
N LYS A 59 -4.27 -7.34 -13.91
CA LYS A 59 -3.01 -8.01 -14.30
C LYS A 59 -1.81 -7.34 -13.65
N ALA A 60 -1.72 -6.01 -13.68
CA ALA A 60 -0.66 -5.23 -13.04
C ALA A 60 -0.59 -5.49 -11.53
N ILE A 61 -1.75 -5.44 -10.85
CA ILE A 61 -1.85 -5.74 -9.41
C ILE A 61 -1.29 -7.13 -9.12
N ARG A 62 -1.77 -8.16 -9.84
CA ARG A 62 -1.30 -9.55 -9.63
C ARG A 62 0.20 -9.71 -9.81
N LEU A 63 0.78 -9.04 -10.81
CA LEU A 63 2.21 -9.12 -11.11
C LEU A 63 3.05 -8.56 -9.96
N HIS A 64 2.69 -7.39 -9.44
CA HIS A 64 3.51 -6.69 -8.44
C HIS A 64 3.21 -7.11 -6.99
N THR A 65 2.02 -7.65 -6.72
CA THR A 65 1.61 -8.02 -5.36
C THR A 65 1.70 -9.52 -5.09
N GLY A 66 1.68 -10.33 -6.15
CA GLY A 66 1.56 -11.79 -6.06
C GLY A 66 0.17 -12.26 -5.66
N TRP A 67 -0.84 -11.39 -5.69
CA TRP A 67 -2.21 -11.73 -5.31
C TRP A 67 -2.88 -12.72 -6.26
N GLY A 68 -3.83 -13.47 -5.70
CA GLY A 68 -4.73 -14.29 -6.47
C GLY A 68 -5.68 -13.45 -7.34
N LEU A 69 -6.33 -14.10 -8.30
CA LEU A 69 -7.33 -13.45 -9.15
C LEU A 69 -8.49 -12.88 -8.33
N LYS A 70 -8.94 -13.63 -7.31
CA LYS A 70 -10.03 -13.22 -6.42
C LYS A 70 -9.70 -11.92 -5.69
N GLU A 71 -8.58 -11.90 -4.97
CA GLU A 71 -8.13 -10.74 -4.18
C GLU A 71 -7.95 -9.49 -5.04
N SER A 72 -7.32 -9.66 -6.21
CA SER A 72 -7.11 -8.54 -7.15
C SER A 72 -8.43 -8.02 -7.73
N LYS A 73 -9.38 -8.92 -7.99
CA LYS A 73 -10.71 -8.55 -8.48
C LYS A 73 -11.48 -7.78 -7.40
N GLU A 74 -11.53 -8.30 -6.17
CA GLU A 74 -12.21 -7.67 -5.03
C GLU A 74 -11.64 -6.28 -4.73
N TRP A 75 -10.32 -6.12 -4.83
CA TRP A 75 -9.68 -4.81 -4.66
C TRP A 75 -10.09 -3.81 -5.75
N THR A 76 -10.10 -4.23 -7.03
CA THR A 76 -10.57 -3.34 -8.12
C THR A 76 -12.09 -3.10 -8.09
N ASP A 77 -12.88 -4.05 -7.59
CA ASP A 77 -14.34 -3.88 -7.39
C ASP A 77 -14.63 -2.73 -6.41
N SER A 78 -13.73 -2.48 -5.44
CA SER A 78 -13.90 -1.35 -4.51
C SER A 78 -13.80 0.02 -5.19
N LEU A 79 -13.06 0.11 -6.29
CA LEU A 79 -12.83 1.37 -7.04
C LEU A 79 -13.81 1.56 -8.20
N VAL A 80 -14.17 0.47 -8.89
CA VAL A 80 -15.00 0.52 -10.11
C VAL A 80 -16.46 0.18 -9.81
N GLY A 81 -16.70 -0.63 -8.79
CA GLY A 81 -17.97 -1.30 -8.56
C GLY A 81 -17.95 -2.74 -9.08
N GLY A 82 -19.04 -3.44 -8.81
CA GLY A 82 -19.19 -4.85 -9.10
C GLY A 82 -20.63 -5.27 -9.30
N TRP A 83 -20.80 -6.46 -9.86
CA TRP A 83 -22.12 -7.09 -9.98
C TRP A 83 -22.58 -7.58 -8.60
N LYS A 84 -23.77 -7.15 -8.18
CA LYS A 84 -24.44 -7.62 -6.96
C LYS A 84 -25.82 -8.14 -7.33
N TYR A 85 -26.06 -9.42 -7.04
CA TYR A 85 -27.26 -10.12 -7.50
C TYR A 85 -27.36 -9.98 -9.03
N ASP A 86 -28.42 -9.34 -9.53
CA ASP A 86 -28.68 -9.21 -10.97
C ASP A 86 -28.41 -7.81 -11.52
N LYS A 87 -27.71 -6.94 -10.78
CA LYS A 87 -27.43 -5.58 -11.22
C LYS A 87 -25.98 -5.15 -11.00
N TRP A 88 -25.49 -4.33 -11.91
CA TRP A 88 -24.24 -3.60 -11.74
C TRP A 88 -24.41 -2.52 -10.67
N VAL A 89 -23.52 -2.50 -9.68
CA VAL A 89 -23.49 -1.47 -8.64
C VAL A 89 -22.14 -0.75 -8.73
N PRO A 90 -22.11 0.52 -9.22
CA PRO A 90 -20.87 1.28 -9.29
C PRO A 90 -20.33 1.56 -7.88
N ALA A 91 -19.01 1.72 -7.78
CA ALA A 91 -18.39 2.16 -6.54
C ALA A 91 -18.84 3.61 -6.20
N PRO A 92 -18.89 3.98 -4.91
CA PRO A 92 -19.10 5.36 -4.52
C PRO A 92 -18.06 6.29 -5.17
N ALA A 93 -18.49 7.50 -5.55
CA ALA A 93 -17.58 8.52 -6.06
C ALA A 93 -16.48 8.85 -5.03
N ASN A 94 -15.27 9.15 -5.50
CA ASN A 94 -14.08 9.46 -4.68
C ASN A 94 -13.65 8.32 -3.73
N THR A 95 -14.02 7.07 -4.03
CA THR A 95 -13.47 5.92 -3.30
C THR A 95 -11.98 5.84 -3.52
N LYS A 96 -11.22 5.80 -2.42
CA LYS A 96 -9.78 5.58 -2.44
C LYS A 96 -9.50 4.18 -1.94
N GLN A 97 -8.57 3.52 -2.59
CA GLN A 97 -8.14 2.19 -2.17
C GLN A 97 -6.62 2.11 -2.16
N SER A 98 -6.09 1.59 -1.06
CA SER A 98 -4.66 1.48 -0.80
C SER A 98 -4.23 0.02 -0.83
N ILE A 99 -2.98 -0.21 -1.22
CA ILE A 99 -2.35 -1.52 -1.22
C ILE A 99 -0.90 -1.40 -0.76
N THR A 100 -0.51 -2.24 0.20
CA THR A 100 0.84 -2.26 0.75
C THR A 100 1.68 -3.31 0.04
N LEU A 101 2.78 -2.90 -0.57
CA LEU A 101 3.76 -3.77 -1.21
C LEU A 101 5.01 -3.92 -0.35
N LYS A 102 5.71 -5.05 -0.52
CA LYS A 102 6.90 -5.40 0.27
C LYS A 102 8.16 -4.64 -0.15
N ASN A 103 8.27 -4.31 -1.43
CA ASN A 103 9.43 -3.67 -2.05
C ASN A 103 9.00 -2.31 -2.63
N PRO A 104 9.77 -1.23 -2.42
CA PRO A 104 9.50 0.08 -3.01
C PRO A 104 9.49 0.04 -4.54
N GLU A 105 10.37 -0.74 -5.16
CA GLU A 105 10.44 -0.88 -6.61
C GLU A 105 9.14 -1.47 -7.18
N ALA A 106 8.56 -2.46 -6.50
CA ALA A 106 7.28 -3.04 -6.89
C ALA A 106 6.14 -2.03 -6.77
N ALA A 107 6.17 -1.16 -5.74
CA ALA A 107 5.17 -0.12 -5.56
C ALA A 107 5.27 0.98 -6.62
N GLU A 108 6.49 1.41 -6.96
CA GLU A 108 6.75 2.39 -8.03
C GLU A 108 6.34 1.85 -9.39
N ASN A 109 6.72 0.61 -9.71
CA ASN A 109 6.34 -0.04 -10.96
C ASN A 109 4.82 -0.24 -11.06
N LEU A 110 4.17 -0.66 -9.98
CA LEU A 110 2.71 -0.79 -9.94
C LEU A 110 2.03 0.56 -10.16
N LEU A 111 2.45 1.61 -9.45
CA LEU A 111 1.85 2.93 -9.62
C LEU A 111 2.04 3.44 -11.07
N ARG A 112 3.25 3.27 -11.63
CA ARG A 112 3.54 3.66 -13.01
C ARG A 112 2.68 2.90 -14.01
N GLU A 113 2.51 1.60 -13.86
CA GLU A 113 1.65 0.81 -14.74
C GLU A 113 0.19 1.26 -14.62
N LEU A 114 -0.32 1.41 -13.40
CA LEU A 114 -1.69 1.86 -13.18
C LEU A 114 -1.93 3.26 -13.77
N THR A 115 -0.98 4.19 -13.65
CA THR A 115 -1.10 5.52 -14.27
C THR A 115 -1.04 5.47 -15.79
N THR A 116 -0.21 4.60 -16.38
CA THR A 116 -0.23 4.39 -17.85
C THR A 116 -1.55 3.79 -18.35
N LEU A 117 -2.28 3.07 -17.49
CA LEU A 117 -3.61 2.54 -17.77
C LEU A 117 -4.73 3.56 -17.51
N GLY A 118 -4.39 4.78 -17.09
CA GLY A 118 -5.33 5.87 -16.86
C GLY A 118 -5.82 6.01 -15.41
N CYS A 119 -5.24 5.28 -14.45
CA CYS A 119 -5.55 5.48 -13.03
C CYS A 119 -4.81 6.69 -12.45
N GLU A 120 -5.36 7.23 -11.37
CA GLU A 120 -4.75 8.31 -10.59
C GLU A 120 -4.40 7.82 -9.19
N GLY A 121 -3.22 8.16 -8.69
CA GLY A 121 -2.77 7.70 -7.38
C GLY A 121 -1.41 8.25 -6.95
N PHE A 122 -0.99 7.87 -5.74
CA PHE A 122 0.27 8.30 -5.14
C PHE A 122 0.88 7.20 -4.25
N LEU A 123 2.18 7.35 -3.95
CA LEU A 123 2.91 6.53 -3.00
C LEU A 123 2.96 7.20 -1.62
N SER A 124 2.85 6.41 -0.56
CA SER A 124 3.17 6.81 0.83
C SER A 124 4.05 5.75 1.48
#